data_AF-A0A942I3X1-F1
#
_entry.id   AF-A0A942I3X1-F1
#
_cell.length_a   1.000
_cell.length_b   1.000
_cell.length_c   1.000
_cell.angle_alpha   90.00
_cell.angle_beta   90.00
_cell.angle_gamma   90.00
#
_symmetry.space_group_name_H-M   'P 1'
#
loop_
_entity.id
_entity.type
_entity.pdbx_description
1 polymer ?
#
loop_
_entity_poly.entity_id
_entity_poly.type
_entity_poly.pdbx_seq_one_letter_code
_entity_poly.pdbx_strand_id
1 'polypeptide(L)'
;MSESSDADDNKPAPGVLAGNVGEPIKLTDLTLAGVSAEAARGGDTIKIWTRLSLTSDDRHFYRIVENFAAHVEHMARKAGHHVSLSRYGLILLVIRPDNTGKLWLDAAAVSMNILAKRAMKAGTVIFENDIADVTAMSFPLVEIGKQDRVLCIFREGWRFALFFDFNPDGDLSIEDMERDLGTLHRRLKYRDLYDAIADQNVFRRLIEAGWFPFVEILGREFRELTNNCEAGFELGEVEAKLLAAFDTKRVEAMFARWMAKPHFAGKERLLRSALNNFTAGDSIAVLKIVLTEIEGILSAAYHKAHGKGARLKRLLEFATMSAEKKAGQPDTLLFPAAFAHYLKSHTFAEFDPVARTGKASSRHAVGHGAADDDSYTQVRALQALLTLDQLAFYT
;
A
#
# COMPACT_ATOMS: atom_id res chain seq x y z
N MET A 1 7.04 -28.21 -47.33
CA MET A 1 7.35 -27.08 -46.42
C MET A 1 6.73 -27.42 -45.09
N SER A 2 7.58 -27.82 -44.16
CA SER A 2 7.23 -28.17 -42.78
C SER A 2 7.19 -26.90 -41.94
N GLU A 3 6.03 -26.53 -41.41
CA GLU A 3 5.94 -25.56 -40.33
C GLU A 3 5.71 -26.32 -39.02
N SER A 4 6.73 -26.25 -38.18
CA SER A 4 6.76 -26.74 -36.81
C SER A 4 5.83 -25.90 -35.93
N SER A 5 4.71 -26.49 -35.50
CA SER A 5 3.89 -25.96 -34.41
C SER A 5 4.20 -26.72 -33.12
N ASP A 6 5.44 -26.60 -32.64
CA ASP A 6 5.75 -26.92 -31.24
C ASP A 6 5.51 -25.66 -30.42
N ALA A 7 4.23 -25.35 -30.20
CA ALA A 7 3.84 -24.49 -29.10
C ALA A 7 4.00 -25.32 -27.83
N ASP A 8 4.98 -24.93 -27.01
CA ASP A 8 5.35 -25.52 -25.73
C ASP A 8 4.15 -25.44 -24.74
N ASP A 9 3.25 -26.42 -24.85
CA ASP A 9 1.99 -26.58 -24.09
C ASP A 9 2.22 -26.84 -22.59
N ASN A 10 3.47 -26.81 -22.13
CA ASN A 10 3.87 -27.12 -20.76
C ASN A 10 4.27 -25.89 -19.93
N LYS A 11 4.11 -24.68 -20.47
CA LYS A 11 4.32 -23.46 -19.69
C LYS A 11 3.06 -23.14 -18.88
N PRO A 12 3.13 -23.10 -17.54
CA PRO A 12 1.98 -22.75 -16.72
C PRO A 12 1.47 -21.37 -17.12
N ALA A 13 0.15 -21.26 -17.28
CA ALA A 13 -0.49 -19.98 -17.59
C ALA A 13 -0.14 -18.93 -16.52
N PRO A 14 0.03 -17.65 -16.89
CA PRO A 14 0.22 -16.57 -15.92
C PRO A 14 -0.88 -16.61 -14.85
N GLY A 15 -0.51 -16.69 -13.56
CA GLY A 15 -1.45 -16.72 -12.44
C GLY A 15 -1.77 -18.11 -11.87
N VAL A 16 -1.21 -19.19 -12.43
CA VAL A 16 -0.98 -20.43 -11.65
C VAL A 16 0.23 -20.18 -10.76
N LEU A 17 0.23 -20.65 -9.50
CA LEU A 17 1.43 -20.66 -8.65
C LEU A 17 2.55 -21.27 -9.47
N ALA A 18 3.41 -20.42 -10.04
CA ALA A 18 4.56 -20.88 -10.77
C ALA A 18 5.39 -21.67 -9.75
N GLY A 19 5.72 -22.92 -10.07
CA GLY A 19 6.63 -23.70 -9.27
C GLY A 19 7.90 -22.90 -8.95
N ASN A 20 8.67 -23.32 -7.95
CA ASN A 20 10.05 -22.84 -7.87
C ASN A 20 10.70 -23.09 -9.24
N VAL A 21 11.34 -22.07 -9.81
CA VAL A 21 11.91 -22.16 -11.17
C VAL A 21 13.28 -22.84 -11.18
N GLY A 22 13.79 -23.22 -10.01
CA GLY A 22 15.01 -23.99 -9.82
C GLY A 22 15.15 -24.55 -8.40
N GLU A 23 16.20 -25.34 -8.19
CA GLU A 23 16.54 -25.93 -6.89
C GLU A 23 17.47 -25.00 -6.09
N PRO A 24 17.42 -25.03 -4.74
CA PRO A 24 18.30 -24.23 -3.90
C PRO A 24 19.72 -24.81 -3.87
N ILE A 25 20.70 -23.94 -3.69
CA ILE A 25 22.06 -24.34 -3.31
C ILE A 25 22.06 -24.75 -1.84
N LYS A 26 22.52 -25.96 -1.55
CA LYS A 26 22.66 -26.47 -0.18
C LYS A 26 23.98 -25.98 0.41
N LEU A 27 23.89 -25.38 1.60
CA LEU A 27 25.02 -24.83 2.34
C LEU A 27 25.11 -25.49 3.72
N THR A 28 26.31 -25.56 4.28
CA THR A 28 26.59 -26.07 5.63
C THR A 28 27.37 -25.02 6.42
N ASP A 29 27.49 -25.19 7.73
CA ASP A 29 28.28 -24.31 8.63
C ASP A 29 27.90 -22.82 8.58
N LEU A 30 26.61 -22.51 8.37
CA LEU A 30 26.08 -21.15 8.38
C LEU A 30 25.90 -20.63 9.81
N THR A 31 27.01 -20.25 10.45
CA THR A 31 27.02 -19.71 11.81
C THR A 31 26.68 -18.21 11.82
N LEU A 32 25.50 -17.85 11.32
CA LEU A 32 24.98 -16.48 11.35
C LEU A 32 24.03 -16.30 12.55
N ALA A 33 24.35 -15.33 13.41
CA ALA A 33 23.58 -15.01 14.61
C ALA A 33 23.06 -13.57 14.63
N GLY A 34 23.58 -12.69 13.78
CA GLY A 34 23.22 -11.27 13.77
C GLY A 34 24.25 -10.39 13.10
N VAL A 35 23.95 -9.09 13.10
CA VAL A 35 24.84 -8.02 12.65
C VAL A 35 25.25 -7.19 13.86
N SER A 36 26.53 -6.86 14.00
CA SER A 36 26.95 -5.95 15.08
C SER A 36 26.26 -4.60 14.97
N ALA A 37 25.63 -4.15 16.06
CA ALA A 37 24.97 -2.86 16.14
C ALA A 37 25.95 -1.72 16.50
N GLU A 38 27.13 -2.05 17.01
CA GLU A 38 28.14 -1.10 17.48
C GLU A 38 29.57 -1.53 17.12
N ALA A 39 30.53 -0.62 17.25
CA ALA A 39 31.94 -0.94 17.07
C ALA A 39 32.47 -1.61 18.34
N ALA A 40 33.34 -2.60 18.17
CA ALA A 40 33.98 -3.31 19.28
C ALA A 40 35.40 -3.77 18.96
N ARG A 41 36.15 -4.03 20.02
CA ARG A 41 37.45 -4.70 20.01
C ARG A 41 37.29 -6.16 20.44
N GLY A 42 38.34 -6.95 20.19
CA GLY A 42 38.36 -8.34 20.63
C GLY A 42 38.21 -8.45 22.15
N GLY A 43 37.23 -9.25 22.59
CA GLY A 43 36.90 -9.42 24.00
C GLY A 43 35.74 -8.55 24.51
N ASP A 44 35.28 -7.58 23.72
CA ASP A 44 34.14 -6.73 24.09
C ASP A 44 32.80 -7.48 23.95
N THR A 45 31.86 -7.17 24.84
CA THR A 45 30.44 -7.54 24.69
C THR A 45 29.74 -6.49 23.87
N ILE A 46 29.04 -6.91 22.81
CA ILE A 46 28.30 -6.01 21.91
C ILE A 46 26.83 -6.37 21.79
N LYS A 47 26.05 -5.34 21.47
CA LYS A 47 24.70 -5.51 20.93
C LYS A 47 24.77 -5.96 19.48
N ILE A 48 23.93 -6.93 19.13
CA ILE A 48 23.72 -7.39 17.77
C ILE A 48 22.27 -7.17 17.37
N TRP A 49 22.03 -6.82 16.11
CA TRP A 49 20.73 -6.91 15.49
C TRP A 49 20.51 -8.35 15.05
N THR A 50 19.50 -9.00 15.62
CA THR A 50 19.07 -10.34 15.25
C THR A 50 17.92 -10.33 14.25
N ARG A 51 17.14 -9.25 14.20
CA ARG A 51 16.10 -9.00 13.19
C ARG A 51 16.22 -7.57 12.67
N LEU A 52 16.10 -7.38 11.36
CA LEU A 52 16.13 -6.04 10.75
C LEU A 52 15.47 -6.03 9.36
N SER A 53 14.81 -4.91 9.05
CA SER A 53 14.22 -4.59 7.75
C SER A 53 14.78 -3.26 7.26
N LEU A 54 15.48 -3.27 6.13
CA LEU A 54 16.13 -2.09 5.53
C LEU A 54 15.81 -1.99 4.03
N THR A 55 15.90 -0.78 3.53
CA THR A 55 15.89 -0.43 2.11
C THR A 55 17.25 0.14 1.71
N SER A 56 17.53 0.22 0.40
CA SER A 56 18.76 0.82 -0.13
C SER A 56 18.97 2.29 0.23
N ASP A 57 17.94 2.97 0.74
CA ASP A 57 18.01 4.36 1.22
C ASP A 57 18.52 4.46 2.67
N ASP A 58 18.55 3.33 3.39
CA ASP A 58 19.03 3.29 4.77
C ASP A 58 20.56 3.31 4.83
N ARG A 59 21.12 4.18 5.68
CA ARG A 59 22.58 4.40 5.82
C ARG A 59 23.42 3.14 6.05
N HIS A 60 22.82 2.10 6.63
CA HIS A 60 23.51 0.86 6.98
C HIS A 60 23.35 -0.24 5.94
N PHE A 61 22.48 -0.06 4.94
CA PHE A 61 22.07 -1.10 4.00
C PHE A 61 23.25 -1.75 3.30
N TYR A 62 24.05 -0.96 2.57
CA TYR A 62 25.13 -1.48 1.73
C TYR A 62 26.19 -2.21 2.56
N ARG A 63 26.61 -1.62 3.69
CA ARG A 63 27.57 -2.26 4.60
C ARG A 63 27.08 -3.61 5.11
N ILE A 64 25.79 -3.74 5.42
CA ILE A 64 25.24 -5.00 5.93
C ILE A 64 25.13 -6.03 4.80
N VAL A 65 24.57 -5.63 3.65
CA VAL A 65 24.40 -6.50 2.49
C VAL A 65 25.75 -7.03 1.97
N GLU A 66 26.77 -6.18 1.88
CA GLU A 66 28.12 -6.60 1.45
C GLU A 66 28.73 -7.65 2.37
N ASN A 67 28.57 -7.50 3.70
CA ASN A 67 29.06 -8.47 4.66
C ASN A 67 28.32 -9.82 4.56
N PHE A 68 26.98 -9.79 4.40
CA PHE A 68 26.22 -11.01 4.17
C PHE A 68 26.59 -11.67 2.85
N ALA A 69 26.73 -10.90 1.77
CA ALA A 69 27.10 -11.42 0.47
C ALA A 69 28.47 -12.08 0.53
N ALA A 70 29.49 -11.43 1.12
CA ALA A 70 30.81 -12.01 1.27
C ALA A 70 30.78 -13.34 2.05
N HIS A 71 30.02 -13.41 3.16
CA HIS A 71 29.89 -14.64 3.94
C HIS A 71 29.18 -15.75 3.15
N VAL A 72 28.02 -15.46 2.56
CA VAL A 72 27.21 -16.46 1.84
C VAL A 72 27.94 -16.94 0.59
N GLU A 73 28.60 -16.05 -0.17
CA GLU A 73 29.41 -16.44 -1.33
C GLU A 73 30.61 -17.31 -0.94
N HIS A 74 31.26 -17.03 0.20
CA HIS A 74 32.33 -17.88 0.72
C HIS A 74 31.82 -19.29 1.07
N MET A 75 30.65 -19.38 1.71
CA MET A 75 30.03 -20.67 2.02
C MET A 75 29.57 -21.42 0.77
N ALA A 76 29.01 -20.72 -0.21
CA ALA A 76 28.68 -21.31 -1.51
C ALA A 76 29.93 -21.86 -2.22
N ARG A 77 31.04 -21.11 -2.17
CA ARG A 77 32.32 -21.54 -2.76
C ARG A 77 32.88 -22.79 -2.09
N LYS A 78 32.78 -22.89 -0.76
CA LYS A 78 33.12 -24.13 -0.02
C LYS A 78 32.27 -25.33 -0.44
N ALA A 79 31.00 -25.09 -0.79
CA ALA A 79 30.10 -26.10 -1.31
C ALA A 79 30.30 -26.40 -2.82
N GLY A 80 31.32 -25.81 -3.46
CA GLY A 80 31.62 -26.03 -4.89
C GLY A 80 30.84 -25.14 -5.86
N HIS A 81 30.14 -24.11 -5.37
CA HIS A 81 29.36 -23.19 -6.18
C HIS A 81 30.04 -21.82 -6.30
N HIS A 82 30.26 -21.35 -7.54
CA HIS A 82 30.77 -20.02 -7.82
C HIS A 82 29.63 -19.07 -8.18
N VAL A 83 29.07 -18.40 -7.17
CA VAL A 83 27.97 -17.44 -7.33
C VAL A 83 28.43 -16.04 -6.96
N SER A 84 27.79 -15.03 -7.56
CA SER A 84 27.92 -13.63 -7.17
C SER A 84 26.51 -13.09 -6.89
N LEU A 85 26.22 -12.79 -5.64
CA LEU A 85 24.87 -12.46 -5.19
C LEU A 85 24.35 -11.16 -5.82
N SER A 86 25.24 -10.21 -6.14
CA SER A 86 24.89 -8.94 -6.77
C SER A 86 24.22 -9.07 -8.15
N ARG A 87 24.24 -10.26 -8.76
CA ARG A 87 23.62 -10.54 -10.06
C ARG A 87 22.16 -10.96 -9.98
N TYR A 88 21.65 -11.26 -8.80
CA TYR A 88 20.32 -11.83 -8.62
C TYR A 88 19.33 -10.76 -8.15
N GLY A 89 18.09 -10.84 -8.64
CA GLY A 89 17.00 -9.94 -8.25
C GLY A 89 16.36 -10.30 -6.91
N LEU A 90 16.40 -11.58 -6.54
CA LEU A 90 15.87 -12.17 -5.32
C LEU A 90 16.87 -13.19 -4.78
N ILE A 91 17.24 -13.02 -3.52
CA ILE A 91 18.09 -13.92 -2.75
C ILE A 91 17.30 -14.28 -1.49
N LEU A 92 16.98 -15.56 -1.32
CA LEU A 92 16.37 -16.08 -0.11
C LEU A 92 17.27 -17.16 0.48
N LEU A 93 17.73 -16.96 1.70
CA LEU A 93 18.47 -17.94 2.46
C LEU A 93 17.64 -18.36 3.68
N VAL A 94 17.35 -19.66 3.76
CA VAL A 94 16.70 -20.29 4.92
C VAL A 94 17.75 -21.16 5.61
N ILE A 95 18.02 -20.88 6.88
CA ILE A 95 19.02 -21.58 7.69
C ILE A 95 18.30 -22.37 8.78
N ARG A 96 18.49 -23.69 8.79
CA ARG A 96 17.93 -24.62 9.76
C ARG A 96 18.64 -24.50 11.12
N PRO A 97 18.07 -25.08 12.20
CA PRO A 97 18.69 -25.10 13.53
C PRO A 97 20.08 -25.77 13.57
N ASP A 98 20.33 -26.72 12.66
CA ASP A 98 21.62 -27.43 12.54
C ASP A 98 22.69 -26.66 11.74
N ASN A 99 22.46 -25.39 11.43
CA ASN A 99 23.32 -24.53 10.60
C ASN A 99 23.51 -25.00 9.14
N THR A 100 22.68 -25.92 8.67
CA THR A 100 22.51 -26.14 7.22
C THR A 100 21.57 -25.10 6.64
N GLY A 101 21.68 -24.81 5.35
CA GLY A 101 20.81 -23.84 4.71
C GLY A 101 20.52 -24.11 3.25
N LYS A 102 19.42 -23.54 2.78
CA LYS A 102 18.99 -23.53 1.38
C LYS A 102 19.04 -22.10 0.87
N LEU A 103 19.91 -21.85 -0.09
CA LEU A 103 20.07 -20.57 -0.79
C LEU A 103 19.34 -20.61 -2.13
N TRP A 104 18.30 -19.79 -2.26
CA TRP A 104 17.51 -19.61 -3.48
C TRP A 104 17.94 -18.31 -4.16
N LEU A 105 18.26 -18.38 -5.45
CA LEU A 105 18.74 -17.26 -6.25
C LEU A 105 17.84 -17.13 -7.48
N ASP A 106 16.95 -16.13 -7.50
CA ASP A 106 15.89 -15.95 -8.51
C ASP A 106 15.04 -17.22 -8.78
N ALA A 107 15.03 -18.16 -7.82
CA ALA A 107 14.47 -19.50 -7.98
C ALA A 107 13.20 -19.74 -7.15
N ALA A 108 13.07 -19.06 -6.01
CA ALA A 108 11.94 -19.24 -5.10
C ALA A 108 10.66 -18.64 -5.72
N ALA A 109 9.56 -19.40 -5.68
CA ALA A 109 8.25 -18.88 -6.00
C ALA A 109 7.87 -17.79 -5.00
N VAL A 110 7.42 -16.64 -5.51
CA VAL A 110 6.98 -15.49 -4.70
C VAL A 110 5.48 -15.33 -4.84
N SER A 111 4.81 -15.09 -3.72
CA SER A 111 3.39 -14.71 -3.69
C SER A 111 3.21 -13.38 -2.97
N MET A 112 2.32 -12.54 -3.48
CA MET A 112 1.94 -11.27 -2.86
C MET A 112 0.50 -11.34 -2.37
N ASN A 113 0.29 -11.00 -1.12
CA ASN A 113 -1.04 -10.77 -0.58
C ASN A 113 -1.40 -9.30 -0.78
N ILE A 114 -2.53 -9.05 -1.44
CA ILE A 114 -2.98 -7.70 -1.77
C ILE A 114 -4.40 -7.45 -1.27
N LEU A 115 -4.69 -6.21 -0.95
CA LEU A 115 -6.06 -5.71 -0.92
C LEU A 115 -6.43 -5.30 -2.34
N ALA A 116 -7.44 -5.94 -2.94
CA ALA A 116 -7.86 -5.63 -4.30
C ALA A 116 -8.86 -4.46 -4.33
N LYS A 117 -8.78 -3.62 -5.36
CA LYS A 117 -9.75 -2.57 -5.66
C LYS A 117 -11.06 -3.11 -6.21
N ARG A 118 -11.17 -4.37 -6.58
CA ARG A 118 -12.41 -4.97 -7.10
C ARG A 118 -12.48 -6.45 -6.76
N ALA A 119 -13.67 -7.04 -6.91
CA ALA A 119 -13.83 -8.48 -6.80
C ALA A 119 -13.02 -9.18 -7.89
N MET A 120 -12.27 -10.21 -7.50
CA MET A 120 -11.41 -11.01 -8.38
C MET A 120 -11.87 -12.47 -8.38
N LYS A 121 -11.76 -13.12 -9.53
CA LYS A 121 -11.92 -14.57 -9.66
C LYS A 121 -10.54 -15.20 -9.82
N ALA A 122 -10.37 -16.44 -9.35
CA ALA A 122 -9.14 -17.20 -9.58
C ALA A 122 -8.81 -17.25 -11.09
N GLY A 123 -7.52 -17.13 -11.42
CA GLY A 123 -7.03 -17.05 -12.80
C GLY A 123 -7.17 -15.68 -13.47
N THR A 124 -7.70 -14.66 -12.77
CA THR A 124 -7.77 -13.29 -13.32
C THR A 124 -6.39 -12.64 -13.28
N VAL A 125 -5.96 -12.03 -14.39
CA VAL A 125 -4.76 -11.19 -14.44
C VAL A 125 -4.96 -9.96 -13.56
N ILE A 126 -3.97 -9.67 -12.72
CA ILE A 126 -3.95 -8.53 -11.80
C ILE A 126 -3.02 -7.46 -12.39
N PHE A 127 -3.54 -6.24 -12.50
CA PHE A 127 -2.76 -5.06 -12.89
C PHE A 127 -2.45 -4.18 -11.67
N GLU A 128 -1.47 -3.29 -11.77
CA GLU A 128 -1.16 -2.33 -10.69
C GLU A 128 -2.39 -1.51 -10.27
N ASN A 129 -3.22 -1.10 -11.23
CA ASN A 129 -4.46 -0.37 -10.95
C ASN A 129 -5.52 -1.19 -10.20
N ASP A 130 -5.35 -2.51 -10.06
CA ASP A 130 -6.22 -3.37 -9.27
C ASP A 130 -5.79 -3.45 -7.79
N ILE A 131 -4.62 -2.90 -7.42
CA ILE A 131 -4.05 -3.00 -6.09
C ILE A 131 -4.44 -1.78 -5.24
N ALA A 132 -5.13 -2.02 -4.13
CA ALA A 132 -5.40 -1.01 -3.11
C ALA A 132 -4.31 -0.96 -2.04
N ASP A 133 -3.73 -2.11 -1.70
CA ASP A 133 -2.59 -2.23 -0.78
C ASP A 133 -1.87 -3.57 -0.99
N VAL A 134 -0.63 -3.66 -0.52
CA VAL A 134 0.15 -4.90 -0.43
C VAL A 134 0.34 -5.24 1.04
N THR A 135 -0.23 -6.35 1.52
CA THR A 135 -0.27 -6.67 2.95
C THR A 135 0.79 -7.68 3.39
N ALA A 136 1.27 -8.53 2.47
CA ALA A 136 2.32 -9.50 2.74
C ALA A 136 3.01 -9.96 1.45
N MET A 137 4.23 -10.49 1.61
CA MET A 137 4.99 -11.20 0.58
C MET A 137 5.48 -12.52 1.19
N SER A 138 5.28 -13.63 0.47
CA SER A 138 5.60 -14.97 0.96
C SER A 138 6.29 -15.84 -0.10
N PHE A 139 6.81 -16.98 0.36
CA PHE A 139 7.48 -17.98 -0.46
C PHE A 139 6.75 -19.32 -0.36
N PRO A 140 5.58 -19.47 -1.00
CA PRO A 140 4.63 -20.56 -0.74
C PRO A 140 5.19 -21.97 -1.01
N LEU A 141 6.23 -22.08 -1.83
CA LEU A 141 6.86 -23.35 -2.19
C LEU A 141 8.25 -23.53 -1.55
N VAL A 142 8.59 -22.69 -0.57
CA VAL A 142 9.81 -22.82 0.24
C VAL A 142 9.40 -23.19 1.66
N GLU A 143 9.88 -24.33 2.14
CA GLU A 143 9.61 -24.79 3.50
C GLU A 143 10.41 -23.98 4.52
N ILE A 144 9.74 -23.04 5.19
CA ILE A 144 10.27 -22.22 6.29
C ILE A 144 9.56 -22.64 7.58
N GLY A 145 10.32 -23.18 8.53
CA GLY A 145 9.85 -23.61 9.84
C GLY A 145 10.07 -22.57 10.93
N LYS A 146 9.37 -22.72 12.06
CA LYS A 146 9.44 -21.79 13.20
C LYS A 146 10.81 -21.69 13.86
N GLN A 147 11.66 -22.70 13.72
CA GLN A 147 13.00 -22.69 14.30
C GLN A 147 14.07 -22.21 13.30
N ASP A 148 13.66 -21.87 12.08
CA ASP A 148 14.59 -21.42 11.07
C ASP A 148 15.00 -19.96 11.27
N ARG A 149 16.07 -19.61 10.59
CA ARG A 149 16.54 -18.25 10.41
C ARG A 149 16.41 -17.89 8.94
N VAL A 150 16.06 -16.65 8.64
CA VAL A 150 15.78 -16.20 7.28
C VAL A 150 16.57 -14.94 6.96
N LEU A 151 17.15 -14.90 5.77
CA LEU A 151 17.71 -13.72 5.14
C LEU A 151 17.08 -13.61 3.75
N CYS A 152 16.48 -12.45 3.46
CA CYS A 152 15.89 -12.15 2.17
C CYS A 152 16.42 -10.81 1.67
N ILE A 153 16.96 -10.81 0.45
CA ILE A 153 17.35 -9.60 -0.26
C ILE A 153 16.60 -9.62 -1.59
N PHE A 154 15.92 -8.54 -1.93
CA PHE A 154 15.24 -8.46 -3.21
C PHE A 154 15.26 -7.05 -3.78
N ARG A 155 15.07 -6.97 -5.10
CA ARG A 155 15.07 -5.74 -5.87
C ARG A 155 13.69 -5.48 -6.45
N GLU A 156 13.25 -4.23 -6.34
CA GLU A 156 12.10 -3.70 -7.10
C GLU A 156 12.57 -2.48 -7.88
N GLY A 157 12.61 -2.60 -9.21
CA GLY A 157 13.21 -1.59 -10.08
C GLY A 157 14.69 -1.35 -9.77
N TRP A 158 15.02 -0.14 -9.33
CA TRP A 158 16.39 0.29 -8.96
C TRP A 158 16.65 0.29 -7.45
N ARG A 159 15.68 -0.14 -6.65
CA ARG A 159 15.75 -0.10 -5.19
C ARG A 159 15.83 -1.51 -4.64
N PHE A 160 16.49 -1.66 -3.50
CA PHE A 160 16.74 -2.94 -2.87
C PHE A 160 16.17 -2.97 -1.45
N ALA A 161 15.74 -4.14 -1.02
CA ALA A 161 15.28 -4.43 0.33
C ALA A 161 16.13 -5.54 0.92
N LEU A 162 16.36 -5.45 2.21
CA LEU A 162 17.03 -6.44 3.04
C LEU A 162 16.10 -6.71 4.23
N PHE A 163 15.76 -7.97 4.40
CA PHE A 163 15.12 -8.48 5.60
C PHE A 163 15.99 -9.61 6.16
N PHE A 164 16.17 -9.64 7.48
CA PHE A 164 16.62 -10.85 8.13
C PHE A 164 15.97 -11.03 9.50
N ASP A 165 15.82 -12.28 9.90
CA ASP A 165 15.51 -12.72 11.25
C ASP A 165 16.35 -13.97 11.58
N PHE A 166 17.32 -13.82 12.46
CA PHE A 166 18.17 -14.90 12.97
C PHE A 166 17.60 -15.61 14.20
N ASN A 167 16.33 -15.34 14.51
CA ASN A 167 15.47 -16.14 15.38
C ASN A 167 16.16 -16.62 16.67
N PRO A 168 16.66 -15.70 17.51
CA PRO A 168 17.41 -16.06 18.72
C PRO A 168 16.56 -16.89 19.70
N ASP A 169 15.24 -16.73 19.65
CA ASP A 169 14.28 -17.39 20.55
C ASP A 169 13.77 -18.74 20.01
N GLY A 170 14.04 -19.06 18.74
CA GLY A 170 13.61 -20.31 18.10
C GLY A 170 12.11 -20.41 17.79
N ASP A 171 11.39 -19.28 17.73
CA ASP A 171 9.96 -19.20 17.42
C ASP A 171 9.66 -18.07 16.41
N LEU A 172 10.18 -18.22 15.19
CA LEU A 172 9.97 -17.33 14.07
C LEU A 172 8.48 -17.22 13.75
N SER A 173 7.96 -15.99 13.84
CA SER A 173 6.64 -15.64 13.33
C SER A 173 6.69 -15.48 11.81
N ILE A 174 6.21 -16.50 11.09
CA ILE A 174 6.11 -16.48 9.62
C ILE A 174 5.19 -15.35 9.16
N GLU A 175 4.07 -15.13 9.87
CA GLU A 175 3.13 -14.05 9.54
C GLU A 175 3.79 -12.67 9.64
N ASP A 176 4.55 -12.39 10.70
CA ASP A 176 5.23 -11.10 10.84
C ASP A 176 6.38 -10.94 9.84
N MET A 177 7.09 -12.02 9.50
CA MET A 177 8.08 -12.01 8.42
C MET A 177 7.41 -11.63 7.08
N GLU A 178 6.32 -12.31 6.71
CA GLU A 178 5.63 -12.06 5.45
C GLU A 178 5.09 -10.62 5.38
N ARG A 179 4.58 -10.11 6.50
CA ARG A 179 4.13 -8.72 6.63
C ARG A 179 5.27 -7.72 6.44
N ASP A 180 6.42 -7.96 7.06
CA ASP A 180 7.60 -7.10 6.90
C ASP A 180 8.12 -7.10 5.45
N LEU A 181 8.15 -8.27 4.80
CA LEU A 181 8.50 -8.37 3.38
C LEU A 181 7.50 -7.63 2.49
N GLY A 182 6.19 -7.74 2.78
CA GLY A 182 5.15 -6.96 2.10
C GLY A 182 5.34 -5.46 2.27
N THR A 183 5.68 -5.01 3.48
CA THR A 183 6.00 -3.60 3.77
C THR A 183 7.21 -3.12 2.98
N LEU A 184 8.29 -3.89 2.97
CA LEU A 184 9.48 -3.57 2.19
C LEU A 184 9.13 -3.46 0.70
N HIS A 185 8.43 -4.45 0.14
CA HIS A 185 8.01 -4.43 -1.26
C HIS A 185 7.20 -3.16 -1.59
N ARG A 186 6.21 -2.83 -0.75
CA ARG A 186 5.39 -1.64 -0.91
C ARG A 186 6.22 -0.35 -0.86
N ARG A 187 7.13 -0.21 0.12
CA ARG A 187 8.01 0.96 0.25
C ARG A 187 8.91 1.14 -0.97
N LEU A 188 9.40 0.05 -1.55
CA LEU A 188 10.20 0.12 -2.77
C LEU A 188 9.37 0.47 -4.00
N LYS A 189 8.24 -0.24 -4.18
CA LYS A 189 7.38 -0.12 -5.36
C LYS A 189 6.72 1.24 -5.48
N TYR A 190 6.22 1.75 -4.36
CA TYR A 190 5.45 2.99 -4.29
C TYR A 190 6.26 4.12 -3.64
N ARG A 191 7.60 4.05 -3.70
CA ARG A 191 8.49 5.00 -3.02
C ARG A 191 8.13 6.46 -3.32
N ASP A 192 7.95 6.79 -4.58
CA ASP A 192 7.67 8.17 -5.01
C ASP A 192 6.35 8.69 -4.39
N LEU A 193 5.38 7.79 -4.19
CA LEU A 193 4.14 8.13 -3.48
C LEU A 193 4.39 8.38 -1.99
N TYR A 194 5.18 7.53 -1.33
CA TYR A 194 5.55 7.75 0.07
C TYR A 194 6.29 9.08 0.26
N ASP A 195 7.23 9.39 -0.63
CA ASP A 195 7.99 10.64 -0.59
C ASP A 195 7.07 11.86 -0.77
N ALA A 196 6.14 11.82 -1.72
CA ALA A 196 5.18 12.90 -1.95
C ALA A 196 4.25 13.16 -0.73
N ILE A 197 3.89 12.10 0.00
CA ILE A 197 3.07 12.23 1.22
C ILE A 197 3.91 12.68 2.42
N ALA A 198 5.19 12.31 2.47
CA ALA A 198 6.12 12.73 3.51
C ALA A 198 6.59 14.19 3.33
N ASP A 199 6.67 14.69 2.10
CA ASP A 199 6.96 16.09 1.81
C ASP A 199 5.78 16.98 2.21
N GLN A 200 5.97 17.75 3.28
CA GLN A 200 4.92 18.62 3.83
C GLN A 200 4.47 19.71 2.85
N ASN A 201 5.32 20.19 1.95
CA ASN A 201 4.96 21.21 0.98
C ASN A 201 4.09 20.61 -0.12
N VAL A 202 4.51 19.49 -0.69
CA VAL A 202 3.77 18.78 -1.73
C VAL A 202 2.43 18.31 -1.20
N PHE A 203 2.43 17.65 -0.04
CA PHE A 203 1.21 17.12 0.56
C PHE A 203 0.22 18.22 0.95
N ARG A 204 0.69 19.34 1.49
CA ARG A 204 -0.16 20.50 1.78
C ARG A 204 -0.82 21.04 0.51
N ARG A 205 -0.07 21.21 -0.59
CA ARG A 205 -0.62 21.69 -1.88
C ARG A 205 -1.69 20.75 -2.42
N LEU A 206 -1.46 19.44 -2.34
CA LEU A 206 -2.44 18.43 -2.71
C LEU A 206 -3.73 18.60 -1.89
N ILE A 207 -3.64 18.69 -0.55
CA ILE A 207 -4.80 18.87 0.34
C ILE A 207 -5.54 20.19 0.06
N GLU A 208 -4.80 21.29 -0.13
CA GLU A 208 -5.38 22.59 -0.47
C GLU A 208 -6.14 22.54 -1.80
N ALA A 209 -5.62 21.77 -2.76
CA ALA A 209 -6.29 21.47 -4.02
C ALA A 209 -7.38 20.40 -3.91
N GLY A 210 -7.60 19.79 -2.74
CA GLY A 210 -8.63 18.76 -2.49
C GLY A 210 -8.26 17.36 -2.95
N TRP A 211 -6.98 17.11 -3.21
CA TRP A 211 -6.46 15.82 -3.62
C TRP A 211 -5.78 15.08 -2.47
N PHE A 212 -5.98 13.77 -2.50
CA PHE A 212 -5.37 12.78 -1.63
C PHE A 212 -5.11 11.53 -2.49
N PRO A 213 -4.16 10.64 -2.16
CA PRO A 213 -3.99 9.36 -2.84
C PRO A 213 -5.18 8.41 -2.57
N PHE A 214 -6.38 8.78 -3.06
CA PHE A 214 -7.55 7.93 -2.94
C PHE A 214 -7.32 6.63 -3.67
N VAL A 215 -7.72 5.51 -3.08
CA VAL A 215 -7.48 4.17 -3.63
C VAL A 215 -7.96 4.07 -5.08
N GLU A 216 -9.12 4.64 -5.41
CA GLU A 216 -9.70 4.59 -6.77
C GLU A 216 -8.81 5.24 -7.85
N ILE A 217 -8.01 6.27 -7.52
CA ILE A 217 -7.10 6.97 -8.46
C ILE A 217 -5.62 6.64 -8.20
N LEU A 218 -5.33 5.79 -7.22
CA LEU A 218 -3.98 5.36 -6.87
C LEU A 218 -3.30 4.70 -8.07
N GLY A 219 -2.07 5.15 -8.37
CA GLY A 219 -1.30 4.71 -9.52
C GLY A 219 -1.05 5.87 -10.49
N ARG A 220 -1.27 5.64 -11.78
CA ARG A 220 -0.94 6.62 -12.84
C ARG A 220 -1.66 7.96 -12.66
N GLU A 221 -2.95 7.96 -12.38
CA GLU A 221 -3.76 9.19 -12.30
C GLU A 221 -3.29 10.08 -11.16
N PHE A 222 -3.11 9.51 -9.97
CA PHE A 222 -2.59 10.27 -8.84
C PHE A 222 -1.13 10.72 -9.06
N ARG A 223 -0.30 9.91 -9.72
CA ARG A 223 1.08 10.31 -10.07
C ARG A 223 1.09 11.55 -10.98
N GLU A 224 0.17 11.63 -11.95
CA GLU A 224 0.05 12.82 -12.81
C GLU A 224 -0.34 14.07 -11.99
N LEU A 225 -1.23 13.95 -11.01
CA LEU A 225 -1.56 15.05 -10.07
C LEU A 225 -0.36 15.47 -9.24
N THR A 226 0.31 14.52 -8.59
CA THR A 226 1.48 14.78 -7.74
C THR A 226 2.59 15.47 -8.51
N ASN A 227 2.94 14.98 -9.71
CA ASN A 227 4.00 15.57 -10.53
C ASN A 227 3.72 17.04 -10.87
N ASN A 228 2.46 17.41 -11.14
CA ASN A 228 2.09 18.80 -11.40
C ASN A 228 2.13 19.64 -10.12
N CYS A 229 1.69 19.09 -8.98
CA CYS A 229 1.82 19.75 -7.69
C CYS A 229 3.29 20.00 -7.29
N GLU A 230 4.17 19.04 -7.52
CA GLU A 230 5.61 19.15 -7.27
C GLU A 230 6.26 20.21 -8.15
N ALA A 231 5.96 20.20 -9.45
CA ALA A 231 6.43 21.22 -10.40
C ALA A 231 5.80 22.60 -10.18
N GLY A 232 4.72 22.64 -9.40
CA GLY A 232 3.93 23.83 -9.12
C GLY A 232 3.12 24.37 -10.28
N PHE A 233 2.74 23.50 -11.20
CA PHE A 233 1.84 23.81 -12.29
C PHE A 233 0.39 23.84 -11.81
N GLU A 234 -0.44 24.55 -12.57
CA GLU A 234 -1.89 24.55 -12.39
C GLU A 234 -2.46 23.16 -12.69
N LEU A 235 -3.45 22.72 -11.91
CA LEU A 235 -3.97 21.35 -12.02
C LEU A 235 -5.08 21.19 -13.05
N GLY A 236 -5.61 22.28 -13.61
CA GLY A 236 -6.85 22.27 -14.40
C GLY A 236 -6.87 21.25 -15.56
N GLU A 237 -5.76 21.10 -16.30
CA GLU A 237 -5.67 20.12 -17.40
C GLU A 237 -5.73 18.67 -16.88
N VAL A 238 -4.97 18.37 -15.83
CA VAL A 238 -4.93 17.03 -15.22
C VAL A 238 -6.26 16.71 -14.55
N GLU A 239 -6.87 17.66 -13.87
CA GLU A 239 -8.19 17.51 -13.26
C GLU A 239 -9.28 17.28 -14.31
N ALA A 240 -9.24 17.98 -15.44
CA ALA A 240 -10.19 17.77 -16.54
C ALA A 240 -10.03 16.37 -17.14
N LYS A 241 -8.78 15.92 -17.36
CA LYS A 241 -8.49 14.57 -17.84
C LYS A 241 -8.95 13.51 -16.84
N LEU A 242 -8.72 13.72 -15.55
CA LEU A 242 -9.16 12.81 -14.50
C LEU A 242 -10.68 12.74 -14.46
N LEU A 243 -11.37 13.88 -14.47
CA LEU A 243 -12.83 13.94 -14.47
C LEU A 243 -13.43 13.19 -15.67
N ALA A 244 -12.83 13.34 -16.86
CA ALA A 244 -13.26 12.62 -18.07
C ALA A 244 -13.11 11.09 -17.96
N ALA A 245 -12.22 10.60 -17.09
CA ALA A 245 -12.03 9.17 -16.83
C ALA A 245 -13.07 8.57 -15.86
N PHE A 246 -13.91 9.39 -15.21
CA PHE A 246 -15.00 8.94 -14.34
C PHE A 246 -16.33 8.86 -15.10
N ASP A 247 -16.36 7.93 -16.07
CA ASP A 247 -17.59 7.59 -16.79
C ASP A 247 -18.60 6.84 -15.89
N THR A 248 -19.83 6.69 -16.38
CA THR A 248 -20.90 5.99 -15.65
C THR A 248 -20.46 4.60 -15.17
N LYS A 249 -19.70 3.85 -15.97
CA LYS A 249 -19.27 2.51 -15.61
C LYS A 249 -18.32 2.53 -14.40
N ARG A 250 -17.39 3.48 -14.35
CA ARG A 250 -16.46 3.63 -13.23
C ARG A 250 -17.19 4.05 -11.95
N VAL A 251 -18.08 5.02 -12.03
CA VAL A 251 -18.82 5.46 -10.82
C VAL A 251 -19.79 4.38 -10.31
N GLU A 252 -20.41 3.60 -11.21
CA GLU A 252 -21.22 2.43 -10.81
C GLU A 252 -20.38 1.33 -10.14
N ALA A 253 -19.12 1.15 -10.56
CA ALA A 253 -18.21 0.21 -9.89
C ALA A 253 -17.89 0.65 -8.44
N MET A 254 -17.70 1.95 -8.21
CA MET A 254 -17.59 2.51 -6.86
C MET A 254 -18.88 2.28 -6.07
N PHE A 255 -20.04 2.53 -6.67
CA PHE A 255 -21.32 2.30 -6.00
C PHE A 255 -21.54 0.85 -5.59
N ALA A 256 -21.22 -0.11 -6.46
CA ALA A 256 -21.31 -1.53 -6.15
C ALA A 256 -20.43 -1.90 -4.92
N ARG A 257 -19.24 -1.30 -4.82
CA ARG A 257 -18.35 -1.44 -3.66
C ARG A 257 -19.00 -0.92 -2.39
N TRP A 258 -19.68 0.22 -2.48
CA TRP A 258 -20.39 0.81 -1.34
C TRP A 258 -21.54 -0.08 -0.90
N MET A 259 -22.35 -0.59 -1.82
CA MET A 259 -23.51 -1.43 -1.48
C MET A 259 -23.12 -2.78 -0.88
N ALA A 260 -21.90 -3.25 -1.10
CA ALA A 260 -21.35 -4.41 -0.40
C ALA A 260 -21.11 -4.16 1.11
N LYS A 261 -21.21 -2.91 1.57
CA LYS A 261 -21.03 -2.50 2.97
C LYS A 261 -22.38 -2.18 3.62
N PRO A 262 -22.80 -2.89 4.69
CA PRO A 262 -24.12 -2.68 5.28
C PRO A 262 -24.44 -1.24 5.72
N HIS A 263 -23.45 -0.53 6.28
CA HIS A 263 -23.61 0.86 6.73
C HIS A 263 -23.68 1.88 5.58
N PHE A 264 -23.22 1.52 4.39
CA PHE A 264 -23.45 2.30 3.16
C PHE A 264 -24.77 1.91 2.49
N ALA A 265 -25.11 0.62 2.45
CA ALA A 265 -26.34 0.12 1.84
C ALA A 265 -27.60 0.75 2.46
N GLY A 266 -27.57 1.04 3.78
CA GLY A 266 -28.66 1.79 4.45
C GLY A 266 -28.88 3.22 3.92
N LYS A 267 -27.96 3.75 3.10
CA LYS A 267 -28.00 5.08 2.47
C LYS A 267 -28.17 5.02 0.96
N GLU A 268 -28.50 3.86 0.39
CA GLU A 268 -28.58 3.62 -1.05
C GLU A 268 -29.28 4.74 -1.82
N ARG A 269 -30.51 5.10 -1.42
CA ARG A 269 -31.31 6.12 -2.14
C ARG A 269 -30.60 7.47 -2.22
N LEU A 270 -29.93 7.89 -1.16
CA LEU A 270 -29.21 9.17 -1.13
C LEU A 270 -27.96 9.09 -2.00
N LEU A 271 -27.16 8.04 -1.83
CA LEU A 271 -25.93 7.85 -2.60
C LEU A 271 -26.22 7.66 -4.10
N ARG A 272 -27.29 6.95 -4.46
CA ARG A 272 -27.74 6.81 -5.85
C ARG A 272 -28.14 8.16 -6.43
N SER A 273 -28.85 8.98 -5.66
CA SER A 273 -29.20 10.35 -6.06
C SER A 273 -27.94 11.17 -6.34
N ALA A 274 -26.91 11.09 -5.48
CA ALA A 274 -25.64 11.77 -5.72
C ALA A 274 -24.99 11.30 -7.05
N LEU A 275 -24.92 10.00 -7.31
CA LEU A 275 -24.32 9.48 -8.54
C LEU A 275 -25.05 9.92 -9.82
N ASN A 276 -26.38 9.90 -9.79
CA ASN A 276 -27.19 10.35 -10.91
C ASN A 276 -26.93 11.83 -11.22
N ASN A 277 -26.83 12.66 -10.17
CA ASN A 277 -26.51 14.09 -10.32
C ASN A 277 -25.07 14.32 -10.80
N PHE A 278 -24.10 13.52 -10.35
CA PHE A 278 -22.73 13.58 -10.84
C PHE A 278 -22.67 13.31 -12.35
N THR A 279 -23.34 12.25 -12.79
CA THR A 279 -23.43 11.89 -14.22
C THR A 279 -24.16 12.97 -15.05
N ALA A 280 -25.14 13.66 -14.44
CA ALA A 280 -25.86 14.77 -15.07
C ALA A 280 -25.11 16.12 -15.04
N GLY A 281 -23.96 16.20 -14.38
CA GLY A 281 -23.20 17.44 -14.25
C GLY A 281 -23.72 18.40 -13.15
N ASP A 282 -24.65 17.98 -12.29
CA ASP A 282 -25.15 18.78 -11.16
C ASP A 282 -24.26 18.59 -9.92
N SER A 283 -23.20 19.40 -9.84
CA SER A 283 -22.22 19.38 -8.74
C SER A 283 -22.82 19.83 -7.41
N ILE A 284 -23.81 20.73 -7.43
CA ILE A 284 -24.45 21.27 -6.22
C ILE A 284 -25.17 20.15 -5.49
N ALA A 285 -26.02 19.40 -6.19
CA ALA A 285 -26.75 18.29 -5.62
C ALA A 285 -25.80 17.20 -5.08
N VAL A 286 -24.74 16.86 -5.83
CA VAL A 286 -23.73 15.88 -5.39
C VAL A 286 -23.10 16.31 -4.07
N LEU A 287 -22.58 17.54 -4.00
CA LEU A 287 -21.86 18.03 -2.83
C LEU A 287 -22.76 18.15 -1.60
N LYS A 288 -24.00 18.63 -1.78
CA LYS A 288 -24.99 18.74 -0.69
C LYS A 288 -25.35 17.38 -0.11
N ILE A 289 -25.37 16.31 -0.92
CA ILE A 289 -25.68 14.95 -0.47
C ILE A 289 -24.43 14.29 0.13
N VAL A 290 -23.33 14.21 -0.61
CA VAL A 290 -22.18 13.38 -0.25
C VAL A 290 -21.50 13.91 1.01
N LEU A 291 -21.30 15.22 1.14
CA LEU A 291 -20.59 15.78 2.30
C LEU A 291 -21.31 15.52 3.62
N THR A 292 -22.64 15.54 3.63
CA THR A 292 -23.41 15.20 4.83
C THR A 292 -23.41 13.69 5.11
N GLU A 293 -23.41 12.87 4.06
CA GLU A 293 -23.43 11.41 4.20
C GLU A 293 -22.07 10.84 4.63
N ILE A 294 -20.93 11.49 4.37
CA ILE A 294 -19.61 11.09 4.88
C ILE A 294 -19.63 10.92 6.41
N GLU A 295 -20.15 11.92 7.14
CA GLU A 295 -20.28 11.85 8.60
C GLU A 295 -21.31 10.80 9.02
N GLY A 296 -22.44 10.71 8.31
CA GLY A 296 -23.49 9.73 8.58
C GLY A 296 -23.01 8.28 8.45
N ILE A 297 -22.19 7.99 7.44
CA ILE A 297 -21.61 6.67 7.17
C ILE A 297 -20.58 6.30 8.23
N LEU A 298 -19.69 7.23 8.60
CA LEU A 298 -18.75 7.05 9.70
C LEU A 298 -19.49 6.77 11.02
N SER A 299 -20.54 7.54 11.30
CA SER A 299 -21.37 7.35 12.50
C SER A 299 -22.07 5.99 12.52
N ALA A 300 -22.64 5.56 11.38
CA ALA A 300 -23.27 4.25 11.25
C ALA A 300 -22.27 3.10 11.43
N ALA A 301 -21.07 3.20 10.83
CA ALA A 301 -19.99 2.23 11.02
C ALA A 301 -19.54 2.15 12.48
N TYR A 302 -19.34 3.30 13.13
CA TYR A 302 -18.97 3.38 14.54
C TYR A 302 -20.05 2.78 15.45
N HIS A 303 -21.32 3.13 15.20
CA HIS A 303 -22.44 2.60 15.98
C HIS A 303 -22.54 1.08 15.86
N LYS A 304 -22.32 0.53 14.66
CA LYS A 304 -22.27 -0.93 14.45
C LYS A 304 -21.13 -1.59 15.23
N ALA A 305 -19.97 -0.94 15.32
CA ALA A 305 -18.80 -1.48 16.02
C ALA A 305 -18.89 -1.34 17.55
N HIS A 306 -19.59 -0.33 18.07
CA HIS A 306 -19.54 0.05 19.49
C HIS A 306 -20.90 0.16 20.20
N GLY A 307 -22.02 0.02 19.49
CA GLY A 307 -23.38 0.11 20.03
C GLY A 307 -23.82 1.52 20.47
N LYS A 308 -23.01 2.56 20.24
CA LYS A 308 -23.30 3.95 20.64
C LYS A 308 -22.77 4.96 19.63
N GLY A 309 -23.30 6.18 19.66
CA GLY A 309 -22.83 7.28 18.82
C GLY A 309 -21.50 7.86 19.30
N ALA A 310 -20.86 8.67 18.44
CA ALA A 310 -19.62 9.37 18.71
C ALA A 310 -19.60 10.75 18.06
N ARG A 311 -18.79 11.66 18.61
CA ARG A 311 -18.50 12.97 18.00
C ARG A 311 -17.48 12.82 16.87
N LEU A 312 -17.45 13.78 15.95
CA LEU A 312 -16.58 13.78 14.76
C LEU A 312 -15.13 13.40 15.04
N LYS A 313 -14.47 14.01 16.04
CA LYS A 313 -13.08 13.67 16.40
C LYS A 313 -12.89 12.16 16.61
N ARG A 314 -13.82 11.52 17.31
CA ARG A 314 -13.78 10.09 17.61
C ARG A 314 -14.13 9.23 16.40
N LEU A 315 -14.98 9.72 15.50
CA LEU A 315 -15.27 9.07 14.22
C LEU A 315 -14.03 9.04 13.31
N LEU A 316 -13.25 10.12 13.28
CA LEU A 316 -12.00 10.18 12.51
C LEU A 316 -10.94 9.22 13.08
N GLU A 317 -10.77 9.18 14.41
CA GLU A 317 -9.90 8.19 15.08
C GLU A 317 -10.32 6.75 14.73
N PHE A 318 -11.63 6.47 14.73
CA PHE A 318 -12.17 5.17 14.36
C PHE A 318 -11.87 4.78 12.90
N ALA A 319 -11.99 5.73 11.97
CA ALA A 319 -11.66 5.49 10.56
C ALA A 319 -10.19 5.08 10.39
N THR A 320 -9.27 5.80 11.05
CA THR A 320 -7.84 5.48 11.07
C THR A 320 -7.62 4.07 11.62
N MET A 321 -8.13 3.77 12.81
CA MET A 321 -7.96 2.45 13.44
C MET A 321 -8.54 1.30 12.59
N SER A 322 -9.67 1.55 11.92
CA SER A 322 -10.32 0.53 11.08
C SER A 322 -9.47 0.19 9.85
N ALA A 323 -8.87 1.20 9.22
CA ALA A 323 -7.97 1.02 8.08
C ALA A 323 -6.68 0.30 8.48
N GLU A 324 -6.05 0.70 9.59
CA GLU A 324 -4.85 0.03 10.11
C GLU A 324 -5.12 -1.44 10.43
N LYS A 325 -6.26 -1.71 11.10
CA LYS A 325 -6.68 -3.08 11.39
C LYS A 325 -6.89 -3.90 10.11
N LYS A 326 -7.46 -3.30 9.07
CA LYS A 326 -7.73 -3.98 7.80
C LYS A 326 -6.46 -4.24 6.99
N ALA A 327 -5.49 -3.31 7.02
CA ALA A 327 -4.18 -3.48 6.40
C ALA A 327 -3.23 -4.37 7.24
N GLY A 328 -3.54 -4.59 8.52
CA GLY A 328 -2.73 -5.32 9.49
C GLY A 328 -1.60 -4.50 10.11
N GLN A 329 -1.43 -3.24 9.70
CA GLN A 329 -0.35 -2.34 10.12
C GLN A 329 -0.64 -0.87 9.73
N PRO A 330 0.01 0.11 10.38
CA PRO A 330 -0.18 1.53 10.09
C PRO A 330 0.53 2.01 8.83
N ASP A 331 1.63 1.36 8.45
CA ASP A 331 2.30 1.61 7.17
C ASP A 331 1.52 0.85 6.09
N THR A 332 0.82 1.57 5.21
CA THR A 332 -0.07 1.02 4.17
C THR A 332 -0.34 2.04 3.08
N LEU A 333 -0.64 1.57 1.86
CA LEU A 333 -1.10 2.44 0.75
C LEU A 333 -2.47 3.08 1.02
N LEU A 334 -3.16 2.68 2.10
CA LEU A 334 -4.37 3.35 2.53
C LEU A 334 -4.09 4.70 3.18
N PHE A 335 -2.87 4.93 3.71
CA PHE A 335 -2.44 6.15 4.42
C PHE A 335 -3.44 6.71 5.47
N PRO A 336 -3.82 5.91 6.48
CA PRO A 336 -4.91 6.27 7.41
C PRO A 336 -4.67 7.53 8.25
N ALA A 337 -3.42 7.78 8.65
CA ALA A 337 -3.07 9.02 9.36
C ALA A 337 -3.14 10.25 8.45
N ALA A 338 -2.61 10.13 7.22
CA ALA A 338 -2.64 11.21 6.23
C ALA A 338 -4.08 11.50 5.76
N PHE A 339 -4.92 10.47 5.62
CA PHE A 339 -6.33 10.65 5.28
C PHE A 339 -7.11 11.35 6.39
N ALA A 340 -6.83 11.02 7.65
CA ALA A 340 -7.42 11.74 8.78
C ALA A 340 -7.00 13.22 8.80
N HIS A 341 -5.78 13.54 8.38
CA HIS A 341 -5.35 14.93 8.18
C HIS A 341 -6.12 15.58 7.03
N TYR A 342 -6.23 14.93 5.87
CA TYR A 342 -7.04 15.41 4.75
C TYR A 342 -8.50 15.69 5.16
N LEU A 343 -9.15 14.76 5.88
CA LEU A 343 -10.53 14.95 6.34
C LEU A 343 -10.67 16.18 7.25
N LYS A 344 -9.72 16.42 8.17
CA LYS A 344 -9.76 17.59 9.07
C LYS A 344 -9.48 18.89 8.32
N SER A 345 -8.48 18.89 7.45
CA SER A 345 -7.99 20.10 6.77
C SER A 345 -8.80 20.47 5.53
N HIS A 346 -9.57 19.55 4.97
CA HIS A 346 -10.33 19.76 3.74
C HIS A 346 -11.83 19.50 3.94
N THR A 347 -12.25 18.24 4.14
CA THR A 347 -13.67 17.86 4.18
C THR A 347 -14.43 18.45 5.37
N PHE A 348 -13.80 18.53 6.54
CA PHE A 348 -14.34 19.11 7.77
C PHE A 348 -13.59 20.38 8.18
N ALA A 349 -13.01 21.09 7.20
CA ALA A 349 -12.32 22.33 7.47
C ALA A 349 -13.28 23.36 8.08
N GLU A 350 -12.80 24.07 9.10
CA GLU A 350 -13.51 25.24 9.64
C GLU A 350 -13.53 26.37 8.60
N PHE A 351 -14.52 27.26 8.69
CA PHE A 351 -14.62 28.45 7.85
C PHE A 351 -14.98 29.65 8.72
N ASP A 352 -14.62 30.85 8.26
CA ASP A 352 -15.01 32.08 8.93
C ASP A 352 -16.41 32.51 8.46
N PRO A 353 -17.44 32.47 9.33
CA PRO A 353 -18.79 32.87 8.97
C PRO A 353 -18.94 34.38 8.74
N VAL A 354 -18.05 35.19 9.28
CA VAL A 354 -18.04 36.66 9.11
C VAL A 354 -17.39 37.02 7.78
N ALA A 355 -16.22 36.44 7.49
CA ALA A 355 -15.50 36.71 6.25
C ALA A 355 -16.06 35.95 5.02
N ARG A 356 -17.02 35.03 5.22
CA ARG A 356 -17.65 34.19 4.17
C ARG A 356 -16.63 33.49 3.27
N THR A 357 -15.56 32.97 3.87
CA THR A 357 -14.48 32.27 3.15
C THR A 357 -14.78 30.80 2.87
N GLY A 358 -16.04 30.38 3.03
CA GLY A 358 -16.45 29.00 2.89
C GLY A 358 -16.33 28.50 1.45
N LYS A 359 -15.78 27.30 1.27
CA LYS A 359 -15.72 26.60 -0.02
C LYS A 359 -16.59 25.35 0.01
N ALA A 360 -17.10 24.96 -1.15
CA ALA A 360 -17.95 23.77 -1.30
C ALA A 360 -17.20 22.44 -1.10
N SER A 361 -15.90 22.48 -0.81
CA SER A 361 -15.13 21.33 -0.31
C SER A 361 -15.37 21.01 1.16
N SER A 362 -15.82 21.98 1.97
CA SER A 362 -16.05 21.79 3.41
C SER A 362 -17.51 21.48 3.71
N ARG A 363 -17.76 20.37 4.39
CA ARG A 363 -19.06 19.99 4.97
C ARG A 363 -19.60 21.09 5.90
N HIS A 364 -18.74 21.77 6.65
CA HIS A 364 -19.18 22.84 7.54
C HIS A 364 -19.68 24.04 6.74
N ALA A 365 -18.91 24.53 5.75
CA ALA A 365 -19.33 25.64 4.91
C ALA A 365 -20.63 25.32 4.14
N VAL A 366 -20.70 24.15 3.50
CA VAL A 366 -21.87 23.71 2.73
C VAL A 366 -23.11 23.53 3.61
N GLY A 367 -22.96 22.94 4.79
CA GLY A 367 -24.05 22.67 5.73
C GLY A 367 -24.60 23.94 6.39
N HIS A 368 -23.78 24.99 6.51
CA HIS A 368 -24.20 26.29 7.02
C HIS A 368 -24.63 27.29 5.93
N GLY A 369 -24.63 26.88 4.65
CA GLY A 369 -25.00 27.75 3.53
C GLY A 369 -24.03 28.90 3.28
N ALA A 370 -22.76 28.71 3.66
CA ALA A 370 -21.70 29.73 3.58
C ALA A 370 -20.64 29.41 2.52
N ALA A 371 -20.84 28.35 1.74
CA ALA A 371 -19.99 28.00 0.62
C ALA A 371 -20.29 28.91 -0.58
N ASP A 372 -19.23 29.42 -1.20
CA ASP A 372 -19.31 30.25 -2.41
C ASP A 372 -19.88 29.47 -3.60
N ASP A 373 -20.69 30.14 -4.43
CA ASP A 373 -21.42 29.50 -5.54
C ASP A 373 -20.45 28.97 -6.61
N ASP A 374 -19.38 29.71 -6.92
CA ASP A 374 -18.36 29.33 -7.90
C ASP A 374 -17.54 28.11 -7.46
N SER A 375 -17.58 27.77 -6.16
CA SER A 375 -16.85 26.62 -5.62
C SER A 375 -17.56 25.28 -5.85
N TYR A 376 -18.82 25.27 -6.30
CA TYR A 376 -19.58 24.07 -6.63
C TYR A 376 -19.20 23.51 -8.02
N THR A 377 -18.02 22.90 -8.13
CA THR A 377 -17.53 22.35 -9.41
C THR A 377 -17.63 20.83 -9.48
N GLN A 378 -17.60 20.28 -10.71
CA GLN A 378 -17.56 18.83 -10.94
C GLN A 378 -16.30 18.17 -10.35
N VAL A 379 -15.17 18.88 -10.36
CA VAL A 379 -13.94 18.39 -9.71
C VAL A 379 -14.15 18.21 -8.21
N ARG A 380 -14.79 19.18 -7.54
CA ARG A 380 -15.12 19.06 -6.11
C ARG A 380 -16.10 17.93 -5.84
N ALA A 381 -17.10 17.76 -6.70
CA ALA A 381 -18.03 16.64 -6.63
C ALA A 381 -17.30 15.29 -6.71
N LEU A 382 -16.36 15.14 -7.64
CA LEU A 382 -15.52 13.94 -7.76
C LEU A 382 -14.69 13.70 -6.49
N GLN A 383 -14.03 14.73 -5.95
CA GLN A 383 -13.24 14.62 -4.72
C GLN A 383 -14.09 14.16 -3.52
N ALA A 384 -15.33 14.64 -3.40
CA ALA A 384 -16.25 14.18 -2.37
C ALA A 384 -16.64 12.70 -2.55
N LEU A 385 -16.92 12.26 -3.79
CA LEU A 385 -17.20 10.84 -4.09
C LEU A 385 -15.99 9.96 -3.80
N LEU A 386 -14.77 10.39 -4.13
CA LEU A 386 -13.53 9.68 -3.83
C LEU A 386 -13.24 9.61 -2.34
N THR A 387 -13.54 10.68 -1.59
CA THR A 387 -13.47 10.70 -0.12
C THR A 387 -14.40 9.65 0.48
N LEU A 388 -15.61 9.55 -0.06
CA LEU A 388 -16.58 8.54 0.36
C LEU A 388 -16.12 7.12 -0.01
N ASP A 389 -15.57 6.92 -1.20
CA ASP A 389 -15.06 5.62 -1.64
C ASP A 389 -13.85 5.14 -0.81
N GLN A 390 -12.96 6.06 -0.42
CA GLN A 390 -11.86 5.76 0.50
C GLN A 390 -12.37 5.19 1.83
N LEU A 391 -13.48 5.71 2.36
CA LEU A 391 -14.09 5.19 3.58
C LEU A 391 -14.66 3.78 3.41
N ALA A 392 -15.12 3.42 2.20
CA ALA A 392 -15.54 2.05 1.90
C ALA A 392 -14.35 1.06 1.92
N PHE A 393 -13.14 1.54 1.61
CA PHE A 393 -11.92 0.77 1.82
C PHE A 393 -11.54 0.65 3.30
N TYR A 394 -11.95 1.56 4.17
CA TYR A 394 -11.56 1.55 5.59
C TYR A 394 -12.49 0.75 6.49
N THR A 395 -13.78 0.72 6.16
CA THR A 395 -14.86 0.29 7.06
C THR A 395 -15.60 -0.98 6.64
#